data_AF-A0A958KAR7-F1
#
_entry.id   AF-A0A958KAR7-F1
#
_cell.length_a   1.000
_cell.length_b   1.000
_cell.length_c   1.000
_cell.angle_alpha   90.00
_cell.angle_beta   90.00
_cell.angle_gamma   90.00
#
_symmetry.space_group_name_H-M   'P 1'
#
loop_
_entity.id
_entity.type
_entity.pdbx_description
1 polymer ?
#
loop_
_entity_poly.entity_id
_entity_poly.type
_entity_poly.pdbx_seq_one_letter_code
_entity_poly.pdbx_strand_id
1 'polypeptide(L)'
;MKIFRLTTNYQPYVDSFYRKQPQLRNKSFSEQYSAFFEDCYGWAGHWEKPLARLGYELFEPISNALPLQTAWWRENETSALPSDPKMLRDTIIATQIRKYQPEILFIDDHVSFSKDFIMNLRNTIPSIKVVIGWCGAASGDSPPFQAYDLLLSNIPDLATEFSRLGYKAKVMRHAFSTRILERLPATSAKAIPFSFVGSLIKGRDF
;
A
#
# COMPACT_ATOMS: atom_id res chain seq x y z
N MET A 1 -6.53 -18.44 2.03
CA MET A 1 -7.01 -17.39 1.10
C MET A 1 -5.92 -16.35 0.97
N LYS A 2 -5.63 -15.90 -0.25
CA LYS A 2 -4.54 -14.97 -0.57
C LYS A 2 -5.05 -13.55 -0.77
N ILE A 3 -4.32 -12.60 -0.21
CA ILE A 3 -4.58 -11.16 -0.31
C ILE A 3 -3.36 -10.53 -0.98
N PHE A 4 -3.60 -9.80 -2.06
CA PHE A 4 -2.58 -8.92 -2.64
C PHE A 4 -2.96 -7.48 -2.31
N ARG A 5 -2.06 -6.79 -1.61
CA ARG A 5 -2.31 -5.43 -1.16
C ARG A 5 -1.50 -4.43 -1.99
N LEU A 6 -2.23 -3.52 -2.63
CA LEU A 6 -1.71 -2.47 -3.48
C LEU A 6 -1.60 -1.17 -2.69
N THR A 7 -0.36 -0.76 -2.48
CA THR A 7 -0.01 0.45 -1.76
C THR A 7 1.13 1.19 -2.47
N THR A 8 1.18 2.50 -2.28
CA THR A 8 2.35 3.32 -2.58
C THR A 8 2.83 4.02 -1.30
N ASN A 9 4.11 4.36 -1.27
CA ASN A 9 4.67 5.22 -0.23
C ASN A 9 4.86 6.63 -0.77
N TYR A 10 4.87 7.63 0.10
CA TYR A 10 5.15 9.02 -0.28
C TYR A 10 6.48 9.12 -1.06
N GLN A 11 6.47 9.71 -2.25
CA GLN A 11 7.63 9.68 -3.15
C GLN A 11 8.91 10.27 -2.53
N PRO A 12 8.88 11.42 -1.84
CA PRO A 12 10.06 11.93 -1.14
C PRO A 12 10.62 10.99 -0.06
N TYR A 13 9.77 10.18 0.57
CA TYR A 13 10.24 9.13 1.47
C TYR A 13 10.99 8.04 0.69
N VAL A 14 10.43 7.53 -0.41
CA VAL A 14 11.08 6.51 -1.25
C VAL A 14 12.44 6.98 -1.75
N ASP A 15 12.51 8.23 -2.21
CA ASP A 15 13.77 8.83 -2.68
C ASP A 15 14.79 8.96 -1.54
N SER A 16 14.34 9.38 -0.36
CA SER A 16 15.18 9.48 0.84
C SER A 16 15.68 8.12 1.32
N PHE A 17 14.83 7.10 1.30
CA PHE A 17 15.14 5.72 1.66
C PHE A 17 16.31 5.19 0.82
N TYR A 18 16.21 5.28 -0.51
CA TYR A 18 17.31 4.85 -1.39
C TYR A 18 18.53 5.77 -1.37
N ARG A 19 18.38 7.04 -0.99
CA ARG A 19 19.54 7.95 -0.82
C ARG A 19 20.35 7.60 0.42
N LYS A 20 19.69 7.22 1.52
CA LYS A 20 20.34 6.77 2.76
C LYS A 20 20.96 5.38 2.62
N GLN A 21 20.43 4.55 1.73
CA GLN A 21 20.86 3.16 1.53
C GLN A 21 21.12 2.86 0.04
N PRO A 22 22.08 3.53 -0.62
CA PRO A 22 22.28 3.42 -2.07
C PRO A 22 22.60 2.00 -2.54
N GLN A 23 23.24 1.19 -1.69
CA GLN A 23 23.58 -0.20 -1.97
C GLN A 23 22.34 -1.08 -2.25
N LEU A 24 21.18 -0.74 -1.67
CA LEU A 24 19.95 -1.52 -1.84
C LEU A 24 19.49 -1.60 -3.30
N ARG A 25 19.81 -0.61 -4.14
CA ARG A 25 19.42 -0.60 -5.56
C ARG A 25 19.92 -1.81 -6.35
N ASN A 26 21.01 -2.43 -5.88
CA ASN A 26 21.64 -3.59 -6.50
C ASN A 26 21.39 -4.90 -5.73
N LYS A 27 20.57 -4.84 -4.67
CA LYS A 27 20.21 -6.00 -3.85
C LYS A 27 18.99 -6.72 -4.39
N SER A 28 18.79 -7.94 -3.93
CA SER A 28 17.62 -8.75 -4.30
C SER A 28 16.31 -8.07 -3.89
N PHE A 29 15.20 -8.48 -4.50
CA PHE A 29 13.87 -8.05 -4.10
C PHE A 29 13.64 -8.30 -2.61
N SER A 30 13.99 -9.51 -2.13
CA SER A 30 13.79 -9.88 -0.72
C SER A 30 14.57 -9.00 0.26
N GLU A 31 15.83 -8.66 -0.07
CA GLU A 31 16.64 -7.76 0.75
C GLU A 31 16.07 -6.33 0.78
N GLN A 32 15.69 -5.78 -0.37
CA GLN A 32 15.07 -4.46 -0.46
C GLN A 32 13.70 -4.41 0.24
N TYR A 33 12.89 -5.45 0.05
CA TYR A 33 11.58 -5.62 0.66
C TYR A 33 11.70 -5.64 2.18
N SER A 34 12.62 -6.47 2.72
CA SER A 34 12.87 -6.54 4.16
C SER A 34 13.31 -5.18 4.72
N ALA A 35 14.21 -4.47 4.03
CA ALA A 35 14.67 -3.16 4.46
C ALA A 35 13.55 -2.10 4.55
N PHE A 36 12.57 -2.12 3.63
CA PHE A 36 11.39 -1.23 3.73
C PHE A 36 10.55 -1.49 4.98
N PHE A 37 10.39 -2.77 5.36
CA PHE A 37 9.61 -3.18 6.53
C PHE A 37 10.38 -2.97 7.84
N GLU A 38 11.70 -2.99 7.76
CA GLU A 38 12.60 -2.64 8.86
C GLU A 38 12.58 -1.15 9.18
N ASP A 39 12.44 -0.28 8.18
CA ASP A 39 12.39 1.18 8.35
C ASP A 39 11.11 1.68 9.06
N CYS A 40 10.06 0.83 9.13
CA CYS A 40 8.80 1.13 9.83
C CYS A 40 8.03 2.37 9.32
N TYR A 41 8.26 2.79 8.08
CA TYR A 41 7.52 3.89 7.48
C TYR A 41 6.15 3.46 6.92
N GLY A 42 5.14 4.31 7.12
CA GLY A 42 3.81 4.12 6.56
C GLY A 42 3.15 2.87 7.13
N TRP A 43 2.79 1.93 6.24
CA TRP A 43 2.09 0.72 6.63
C TRP A 43 2.99 -0.42 7.12
N ALA A 44 4.26 -0.44 6.67
CA ALA A 44 5.37 -1.30 7.11
C ALA A 44 5.00 -2.72 7.64
N GLY A 45 4.20 -3.49 6.90
CA GLY A 45 3.89 -4.87 7.27
C GLY A 45 3.03 -5.05 8.52
N HIS A 46 2.27 -4.03 8.90
CA HIS A 46 1.38 -4.11 10.05
C HIS A 46 0.14 -5.00 9.80
N TRP A 47 -0.13 -5.38 8.55
CA TRP A 47 -1.25 -6.22 8.16
C TRP A 47 -0.93 -7.72 8.14
N GLU A 48 0.30 -8.09 7.82
CA GLU A 48 0.72 -9.48 7.64
C GLU A 48 0.40 -10.35 8.86
N LYS A 49 0.90 -9.99 10.05
CA LYS A 49 0.70 -10.80 11.27
C LYS A 49 -0.77 -10.95 11.68
N PRO A 50 -1.59 -9.88 11.76
CA PRO A 50 -3.01 -10.01 12.08
C PRO A 50 -3.78 -10.84 11.05
N LEU A 51 -3.51 -10.67 9.76
CA LEU A 51 -4.21 -11.41 8.69
C LEU A 51 -3.78 -12.88 8.66
N ALA A 52 -2.49 -13.18 8.89
CA ALA A 52 -2.00 -14.55 9.02
C ALA A 52 -2.70 -15.33 10.15
N ARG A 53 -2.97 -14.69 11.30
CA ARG A 53 -3.74 -15.30 12.41
C ARG A 53 -5.18 -15.65 12.04
N LEU A 54 -5.72 -15.00 11.01
CA LEU A 54 -7.05 -15.27 10.47
C LEU A 54 -7.02 -16.28 9.30
N GLY A 55 -5.86 -16.85 8.97
CA GLY A 55 -5.69 -17.81 7.87
C GLY A 55 -5.49 -17.18 6.49
N TYR A 56 -5.13 -15.90 6.45
CA TYR A 56 -4.78 -15.20 5.20
C TYR A 56 -3.29 -15.22 4.92
N GLU A 57 -2.96 -15.42 3.66
CA GLU A 57 -1.62 -15.15 3.14
C GLU A 57 -1.65 -13.74 2.52
N LEU A 58 -0.67 -12.91 2.85
CA LEU A 58 -0.61 -11.52 2.38
C LEU A 58 0.68 -11.30 1.59
N PHE A 59 0.56 -10.65 0.44
CA PHE A 59 1.68 -10.02 -0.24
C PHE A 59 1.40 -8.52 -0.43
N GLU A 60 2.30 -7.67 0.07
CA GLU A 60 2.13 -6.21 0.09
C GLU A 60 3.37 -5.47 -0.46
N PRO A 61 3.61 -5.49 -1.79
CA PRO A 61 4.74 -4.78 -2.39
C PRO A 61 4.54 -3.25 -2.39
N ILE A 62 5.64 -2.51 -2.24
CA ILE A 62 5.64 -1.05 -2.36
C ILE A 62 5.64 -0.69 -3.86
N SER A 63 4.46 -0.37 -4.39
CA SER A 63 4.27 -0.34 -5.85
C SER A 63 5.09 0.74 -6.55
N ASN A 64 5.30 1.90 -5.92
CA ASN A 64 6.07 3.00 -6.51
C ASN A 64 7.59 2.94 -6.22
N ALA A 65 8.09 1.92 -5.52
CA ALA A 65 9.52 1.73 -5.31
C ALA A 65 10.16 1.07 -6.55
N LEU A 66 10.48 1.86 -7.58
CA LEU A 66 10.94 1.30 -8.86
C LEU A 66 12.17 0.38 -8.76
N PRO A 67 13.22 0.66 -7.95
CA PRO A 67 14.34 -0.27 -7.81
C PRO A 67 13.92 -1.62 -7.21
N LEU A 68 12.99 -1.63 -6.25
CA LEU A 68 12.40 -2.85 -5.68
C LEU A 68 11.63 -3.63 -6.76
N GLN A 69 10.74 -2.94 -7.49
CA GLN A 69 9.94 -3.57 -8.55
C GLN A 69 10.81 -4.12 -9.70
N THR A 70 11.89 -3.41 -10.02
CA THR A 70 12.85 -3.82 -11.03
C THR A 70 13.63 -5.07 -10.61
N ALA A 71 14.03 -5.16 -9.34
CA ALA A 71 14.68 -6.36 -8.80
C ALA A 71 13.72 -7.56 -8.86
N TRP A 72 12.47 -7.38 -8.46
CA TRP A 72 11.46 -8.43 -8.58
C TRP A 72 11.33 -8.94 -10.01
N TRP A 73 11.23 -8.03 -10.98
CA TRP A 73 11.08 -8.41 -12.39
C TRP A 73 12.29 -9.21 -12.89
N ARG A 74 13.51 -8.77 -12.60
CA ARG A 74 14.75 -9.47 -13.01
C ARG A 74 14.86 -10.87 -12.42
N GLU A 75 14.33 -11.07 -11.21
CA GLU A 75 14.37 -12.36 -10.51
C GLU A 75 13.27 -13.32 -10.97
N ASN A 76 12.15 -12.80 -11.48
CA ASN A 76 10.95 -13.60 -11.74
C ASN A 76 10.61 -13.71 -13.23
N GLU A 77 11.05 -12.78 -14.07
CA GLU A 77 10.76 -12.75 -15.51
C GLU A 77 12.02 -12.93 -16.35
N THR A 78 11.88 -13.63 -17.47
CA THR A 78 12.94 -13.81 -18.46
C THR A 78 12.93 -12.73 -19.54
N SER A 79 11.81 -12.02 -19.69
CA SER A 79 11.66 -10.92 -20.64
C SER A 79 12.35 -9.65 -20.16
N ALA A 80 12.79 -8.83 -21.11
CA ALA A 80 13.27 -7.48 -20.81
C ALA A 80 12.22 -6.68 -20.02
N LEU A 81 12.70 -5.72 -19.22
CA LEU A 81 11.81 -4.77 -18.52
C LEU A 81 10.92 -4.04 -19.53
N PRO A 82 9.66 -3.75 -19.18
CA PRO A 82 8.81 -2.90 -19.98
C PRO A 82 9.51 -1.58 -20.32
N SER A 83 9.53 -1.22 -21.60
CA SER A 83 10.24 -0.04 -22.09
C SER A 83 9.50 1.26 -21.84
N ASP A 84 8.17 1.22 -21.68
CA ASP A 84 7.34 2.40 -21.38
C ASP A 84 7.38 2.72 -19.88
N PRO A 85 8.03 3.83 -19.45
CA PRO A 85 8.09 4.21 -18.05
C PRO A 85 6.72 4.49 -17.44
N LYS A 86 5.73 4.92 -18.24
CA LYS A 86 4.36 5.19 -17.76
C LYS A 86 3.64 3.92 -17.38
N MET A 87 3.89 2.83 -18.09
CA MET A 87 3.26 1.52 -17.84
C MET A 87 4.12 0.58 -17.01
N LEU A 88 5.40 0.91 -16.78
CA LEU A 88 6.38 0.03 -16.13
C LEU A 88 5.89 -0.50 -14.79
N ARG A 89 5.45 0.40 -13.89
CA ARG A 89 4.88 0.02 -12.59
C ARG A 89 3.69 -0.92 -12.77
N ASP A 90 2.68 -0.48 -13.51
CA ASP A 90 1.40 -1.20 -13.63
C ASP A 90 1.60 -2.57 -14.28
N THR A 91 2.54 -2.68 -15.21
CA THR A 91 2.91 -3.95 -15.85
C THR A 91 3.56 -4.91 -14.86
N ILE A 92 4.54 -4.43 -14.08
CA ILE A 92 5.19 -5.26 -13.05
C ILE A 92 4.17 -5.73 -12.01
N ILE A 93 3.34 -4.81 -11.51
CA ILE A 93 2.30 -5.11 -10.52
C ILE A 93 1.26 -6.09 -11.07
N ALA A 94 0.76 -5.89 -12.29
CA ALA A 94 -0.20 -6.81 -12.90
C ALA A 94 0.39 -8.22 -13.07
N THR A 95 1.68 -8.31 -13.41
CA THR A 95 2.40 -9.59 -13.51
C THR A 95 2.59 -10.24 -12.14
N GLN A 96 2.95 -9.48 -11.10
CA GLN A 96 3.00 -9.96 -9.73
C GLN A 96 1.66 -10.54 -9.27
N ILE A 97 0.56 -9.81 -9.48
CA ILE A 97 -0.79 -10.26 -9.12
C ILE A 97 -1.14 -11.53 -9.89
N ARG A 98 -0.84 -11.59 -11.20
CA ARG A 98 -1.10 -12.78 -12.03
C ARG A 98 -0.29 -13.99 -11.55
N LYS A 99 0.95 -13.82 -11.09
CA LYS A 99 1.73 -14.94 -10.52
C LYS A 99 1.24 -15.34 -9.13
N TYR A 100 0.85 -14.38 -8.32
CA TYR A 100 0.42 -14.61 -6.95
C TYR A 100 -0.96 -15.28 -6.85
N GLN A 101 -1.85 -14.99 -7.81
CA GLN A 101 -3.23 -15.49 -7.90
C GLN A 101 -4.05 -15.22 -6.61
N PRO A 102 -4.21 -13.94 -6.20
CA PRO A 102 -4.96 -13.60 -4.99
C PRO A 102 -6.47 -13.78 -5.19
N GLU A 103 -7.17 -14.19 -4.14
CA GLU A 103 -8.64 -14.08 -4.10
C GLU A 103 -9.13 -12.67 -3.75
N ILE A 104 -8.31 -11.88 -3.04
CA ILE A 104 -8.64 -10.53 -2.61
C ILE A 104 -7.58 -9.55 -3.10
N LEU A 105 -8.00 -8.50 -3.80
CA LEU A 105 -7.19 -7.30 -3.97
C LEU A 105 -7.57 -6.26 -2.92
N PHE A 106 -6.61 -5.79 -2.16
CA PHE A 106 -6.81 -4.70 -1.20
C PHE A 106 -6.02 -3.46 -1.64
N ILE A 107 -6.72 -2.41 -2.05
CA ILE A 107 -6.14 -1.20 -2.62
C ILE A 107 -6.31 -0.07 -1.61
N ASP A 108 -5.23 0.29 -0.93
CA ASP A 108 -5.27 1.37 0.07
C ASP A 108 -4.90 2.75 -0.47
N ASP A 109 -4.44 2.81 -1.72
CA ASP A 109 -4.16 4.03 -2.45
C ASP A 109 -5.15 4.19 -3.61
N HIS A 110 -6.28 4.84 -3.34
CA HIS A 110 -7.32 5.09 -4.34
C HIS A 110 -6.94 6.19 -5.36
N VAL A 111 -5.77 6.83 -5.23
CA VAL A 111 -5.31 7.90 -6.12
C VAL A 111 -4.36 7.35 -7.19
N SER A 112 -3.46 6.44 -6.81
CA SER A 112 -2.41 5.94 -7.73
C SER A 112 -2.89 4.88 -8.72
N PHE A 113 -4.03 4.23 -8.46
CA PHE A 113 -4.56 3.15 -9.29
C PHE A 113 -5.91 3.52 -9.90
N SER A 114 -5.94 3.62 -11.23
CA SER A 114 -7.15 4.01 -11.96
C SER A 114 -8.23 2.92 -11.96
N LYS A 115 -9.48 3.32 -12.18
CA LYS A 115 -10.60 2.40 -12.38
C LYS A 115 -10.29 1.38 -13.48
N ASP A 116 -9.76 1.84 -14.61
CA ASP A 116 -9.50 0.97 -15.77
C ASP A 116 -8.42 -0.07 -15.47
N PHE A 117 -7.37 0.30 -14.74
CA PHE A 117 -6.35 -0.64 -14.29
C PHE A 117 -6.96 -1.74 -13.41
N ILE A 118 -7.78 -1.35 -12.43
CA ILE A 118 -8.40 -2.28 -11.49
C ILE A 118 -9.38 -3.21 -12.22
N MET A 119 -10.22 -2.65 -13.10
CA MET A 119 -11.16 -3.44 -13.91
C MET A 119 -10.42 -4.41 -14.84
N ASN A 120 -9.31 -3.98 -15.45
CA ASN A 120 -8.49 -4.86 -16.26
C ASN A 120 -7.90 -6.04 -15.45
N LEU A 121 -7.42 -5.80 -14.23
CA LEU A 121 -6.96 -6.88 -13.35
C LEU A 121 -8.08 -7.89 -13.06
N ARG A 122 -9.27 -7.40 -12.68
CA ARG A 122 -10.45 -8.26 -12.42
C ARG A 122 -10.83 -9.10 -13.64
N ASN A 123 -10.83 -8.49 -14.82
CA ASN A 123 -11.25 -9.15 -16.06
C ASN A 123 -10.22 -10.18 -16.56
N THR A 124 -8.93 -9.99 -16.25
CA THR A 124 -7.84 -10.82 -16.80
C THR A 124 -7.27 -11.82 -15.82
N ILE A 125 -7.62 -11.72 -14.52
CA ILE A 125 -7.09 -12.58 -13.45
C ILE A 125 -8.28 -13.19 -12.68
N PRO A 126 -8.81 -14.36 -13.12
CA PRO A 126 -10.04 -14.95 -12.59
C PRO A 126 -9.99 -15.36 -11.11
N SER A 127 -8.81 -15.47 -10.52
CA SER A 127 -8.68 -15.75 -9.08
C SER A 127 -9.22 -14.63 -8.21
N ILE A 128 -9.20 -13.37 -8.70
CA ILE A 128 -9.69 -12.21 -7.96
C ILE A 128 -11.21 -12.29 -7.82
N LYS A 129 -11.70 -12.42 -6.59
CA LYS A 129 -13.13 -12.51 -6.26
C LYS A 129 -13.65 -11.26 -5.60
N VAL A 130 -12.80 -10.55 -4.87
CA VAL A 130 -13.17 -9.35 -4.10
C VAL A 130 -12.10 -8.29 -4.27
N VAL A 131 -12.52 -7.06 -4.55
CA VAL A 131 -11.67 -5.87 -4.53
C VAL A 131 -12.13 -4.93 -3.42
N ILE A 132 -11.24 -4.66 -2.48
CA ILE A 132 -11.45 -3.78 -1.35
C ILE A 132 -10.67 -2.48 -1.59
N GLY A 133 -11.33 -1.34 -1.45
CA GLY A 133 -10.68 -0.02 -1.48
C GLY A 133 -10.58 0.60 -0.08
N TRP A 134 -9.59 1.45 0.16
CA TRP A 134 -9.53 2.34 1.33
C TRP A 134 -9.63 3.81 0.91
N CYS A 135 -10.50 4.55 1.57
CA CYS A 135 -10.56 6.01 1.44
C CYS A 135 -10.64 6.67 2.82
N GLY A 136 -9.58 7.39 3.20
CA GLY A 136 -9.44 8.07 4.48
C GLY A 136 -9.21 9.58 4.38
N ALA A 137 -9.42 10.15 3.20
CA ALA A 137 -9.18 11.56 2.89
C ALA A 137 -10.19 12.03 1.82
N ALA A 138 -10.18 13.33 1.49
CA ALA A 138 -10.94 13.84 0.35
C ALA A 138 -10.52 13.09 -0.92
N SER A 139 -11.51 12.51 -1.62
CA SER A 139 -11.30 11.92 -2.93
C SER A 139 -11.18 13.03 -3.97
N GLY A 140 -10.20 12.95 -4.87
CA GLY A 140 -10.11 13.83 -6.04
C GLY A 140 -11.30 13.67 -7.00
N ASP A 141 -11.25 14.35 -8.15
CA ASP A 141 -12.42 14.53 -9.04
C ASP A 141 -12.99 13.24 -9.67
N SER A 142 -12.26 12.13 -9.66
CA SER A 142 -12.71 10.86 -10.27
C SER A 142 -12.13 9.62 -9.57
N PRO A 143 -12.62 9.28 -8.36
CA PRO A 143 -12.11 8.14 -7.62
C PRO A 143 -12.59 6.80 -8.23
N PRO A 144 -11.79 5.72 -8.13
CA PRO A 144 -12.07 4.44 -8.77
C PRO A 144 -13.14 3.60 -8.02
N PHE A 145 -13.99 4.22 -7.21
CA PHE A 145 -14.89 3.54 -6.26
C PHE A 145 -15.82 2.50 -6.88
N GLN A 146 -16.22 2.71 -8.14
CA GLN A 146 -17.03 1.75 -8.91
C GLN A 146 -16.32 0.42 -9.19
N ALA A 147 -14.98 0.37 -9.09
CA ALA A 147 -14.20 -0.85 -9.27
C ALA A 147 -14.10 -1.69 -7.98
N TYR A 148 -14.60 -1.20 -6.85
CA TYR A 148 -14.51 -1.86 -5.54
C TYR A 148 -15.82 -2.56 -5.17
N ASP A 149 -15.71 -3.74 -4.59
CA ASP A 149 -16.84 -4.48 -4.03
C ASP A 149 -17.12 -4.05 -2.58
N LEU A 150 -16.11 -3.50 -1.89
CA LEU A 150 -16.20 -2.94 -0.54
C LEU A 150 -15.25 -1.74 -0.39
N LEU A 151 -15.77 -0.64 0.15
CA LEU A 151 -15.00 0.52 0.58
C LEU A 151 -14.82 0.54 2.09
N LEU A 152 -13.57 0.71 2.52
CA LEU A 152 -13.21 0.93 3.92
C LEU A 152 -12.87 2.41 4.13
N SER A 153 -13.33 2.98 5.24
CA SER A 153 -12.93 4.31 5.67
C SER A 153 -12.71 4.38 7.17
N ASN A 154 -11.67 5.09 7.59
CA ASN A 154 -11.49 5.48 8.99
C ASN A 154 -12.37 6.67 9.41
N ILE A 155 -13.05 7.33 8.47
CA ILE A 155 -13.93 8.47 8.71
C ILE A 155 -15.40 8.00 8.60
N PRO A 156 -16.15 7.95 9.72
CA PRO A 156 -17.55 7.47 9.71
C PRO A 156 -18.46 8.20 8.72
N ASP A 157 -18.27 9.52 8.58
CA ASP A 157 -19.08 10.35 7.68
C ASP A 157 -18.83 9.99 6.21
N LEU A 158 -17.57 9.70 5.84
CA LEU A 158 -17.25 9.21 4.49
C LEU A 158 -17.88 7.84 4.21
N ALA A 159 -17.83 6.91 5.16
CA ALA A 159 -18.47 5.60 4.99
C ALA A 159 -20.00 5.72 4.82
N THR A 160 -20.61 6.66 5.55
CA THR A 160 -22.03 6.99 5.43
C THR A 160 -22.34 7.58 4.06
N GLU A 161 -21.52 8.52 3.59
CA GLU A 161 -21.68 9.14 2.28
C GLU A 161 -21.51 8.13 1.14
N PHE A 162 -20.50 7.26 1.19
CA PHE A 162 -20.35 6.18 0.20
C PHE A 162 -21.57 5.26 0.15
N SER A 163 -22.14 4.94 1.32
CA SER A 163 -23.36 4.13 1.39
C SER A 163 -24.55 4.85 0.76
N ARG A 164 -24.69 6.16 1.00
CA ARG A 164 -25.72 7.02 0.38
C ARG A 164 -25.58 7.09 -1.14
N LEU A 165 -24.35 7.08 -1.64
CA LEU A 165 -24.02 7.04 -3.07
C LEU A 165 -24.17 5.64 -3.71
N GLY A 166 -24.59 4.63 -2.93
CA GLY A 166 -24.86 3.28 -3.41
C GLY A 166 -23.69 2.31 -3.37
N TYR A 167 -22.54 2.70 -2.80
CA TYR A 167 -21.41 1.81 -2.60
C TYR A 167 -21.55 1.00 -1.31
N LYS A 168 -21.05 -0.24 -1.31
CA LYS A 168 -20.89 -0.99 -0.05
C LYS A 168 -19.72 -0.39 0.71
N ALA A 169 -19.98 0.24 1.86
CA ALA A 169 -18.94 0.83 2.68
C ALA A 169 -19.01 0.38 4.15
N LYS A 170 -17.86 0.30 4.81
CA LYS A 170 -17.72 -0.02 6.24
C LYS A 170 -16.68 0.86 6.90
N VAL A 171 -16.93 1.20 8.16
CA VAL A 171 -15.97 1.92 8.99
C VAL A 171 -14.89 0.95 9.47
N MET A 172 -13.63 1.31 9.25
CA MET A 172 -12.47 0.63 9.80
C MET A 172 -11.49 1.66 10.36
N ARG A 173 -11.36 1.70 11.69
CA ARG A 173 -10.46 2.64 12.37
C ARG A 173 -9.00 2.22 12.18
N HIS A 174 -8.10 3.20 12.20
CA HIS A 174 -6.68 2.92 12.32
C HIS A 174 -6.38 2.19 13.63
N ALA A 175 -5.33 1.37 13.60
CA ALA A 175 -4.81 0.66 14.75
C ALA A 175 -3.31 0.95 14.88
N PHE A 176 -2.79 0.77 16.10
CA PHE A 176 -1.37 0.91 16.39
C PHE A 176 -0.74 -0.47 16.58
N SER A 177 0.34 -0.76 15.86
CA SER A 177 1.08 -2.01 16.01
C SER A 177 2.08 -1.89 17.16
N THR A 178 1.82 -2.56 18.27
CA THR A 178 2.72 -2.55 19.44
C THR A 178 4.07 -3.23 19.18
N ARG A 179 4.22 -3.97 18.07
CA ARG A 179 5.51 -4.55 17.63
C ARG A 179 6.60 -3.49 17.48
N ILE A 180 6.26 -2.25 17.14
CA ILE A 180 7.26 -1.18 17.03
C ILE A 180 7.97 -0.92 18.36
N LEU A 181 7.29 -1.18 19.49
CA LEU A 181 7.86 -0.99 20.83
C LEU A 181 9.04 -1.93 21.10
N GLU A 182 9.08 -3.10 20.45
CA GLU A 182 10.21 -4.05 20.53
C GLU A 182 11.48 -3.50 19.87
N ARG A 183 11.36 -2.48 19.01
CA ARG A 183 12.48 -1.83 18.30
C ARG A 183 12.94 -0.55 18.97
N LEU A 184 12.20 -0.06 19.97
CA LEU A 184 12.57 1.14 20.68
C LEU A 184 13.65 0.80 21.72
N PRO A 185 14.72 1.60 21.83
CA PRO A 185 15.68 1.41 22.90
C PRO A 185 14.97 1.57 24.26
N ALA A 186 15.40 0.80 25.26
CA ALA A 186 15.02 1.04 26.63
C ALA A 186 15.51 2.45 27.00
N THR A 187 14.59 3.41 27.06
CA THR A 187 14.90 4.81 27.37
C THR A 187 14.57 5.09 28.81
N SER A 188 15.44 5.84 29.50
CA SER A 188 15.05 6.50 30.72
C SER A 188 13.96 7.53 30.38
N ALA A 189 12.89 7.56 31.19
CA ALA A 189 11.80 8.51 31.00
C ALA A 189 12.37 9.93 31.07
N LYS A 190 12.48 10.60 29.91
CA LYS A 190 12.77 12.03 29.87
C LYS A 190 11.48 12.77 30.16
N ALA A 191 11.52 13.68 31.13
CA ALA A 191 10.40 14.59 31.36
C ALA A 191 10.31 15.56 30.17
N ILE A 192 9.45 15.24 29.20
CA ILE A 192 9.14 16.10 28.06
C ILE A 192 7.86 16.87 28.43
N PRO A 193 7.94 18.17 28.79
CA PRO A 193 6.78 18.93 29.22
C PRO A 193 5.76 19.14 28.09
N PHE A 194 6.23 19.16 26.84
CA PHE A 194 5.39 19.25 25.64
C PHE A 194 6.13 18.69 24.42
N SER A 195 5.43 17.95 23.56
CA SER A 195 5.91 17.51 22.25
C SER A 195 4.77 17.61 21.24
N PHE A 196 5.10 18.07 20.03
CA PHE A 196 4.20 18.05 18.88
C PHE A 196 4.85 17.24 17.77
N VAL A 197 4.14 16.23 17.28
CA VAL A 197 4.56 15.41 16.14
C VAL A 197 3.47 15.53 15.08
N GLY A 198 3.77 16.27 14.02
CA GLY A 198 2.84 16.53 12.94
C GLY A 198 3.33 17.66 12.03
N SER A 199 2.50 18.03 11.06
CA SER A 199 2.77 19.13 10.15
C SER A 199 1.99 20.38 10.56
N LEU A 200 2.64 21.55 10.53
CA LEU A 200 1.96 22.84 10.65
C LEU A 200 1.81 23.43 9.25
N ILE A 201 0.57 23.60 8.80
CA ILE A 201 0.27 24.19 7.50
C ILE A 201 -0.55 25.47 7.72
N LYS A 202 -0.10 26.57 7.14
CA LYS A 202 -0.77 27.89 7.25
C LYS A 202 -1.94 27.93 6.26
N GLY A 203 -3.16 28.00 6.77
CA GLY A 203 -4.37 27.93 5.93
C GLY A 203 -4.78 29.26 5.27
N ARG A 204 -5.29 29.15 4.04
CA ARG A 204 -6.52 29.84 3.62
C ARG A 204 -7.59 28.87 3.09
N ASP A 205 -7.19 27.70 2.57
CA ASP A 205 -8.12 26.74 1.94
C ASP A 205 -7.79 25.27 2.31
N PHE A 206 -8.10 24.86 3.54
CA PHE A 206 -8.24 23.45 3.93
C PHE A 206 -9.65 23.20 4.43
#